data_AF-B0TRB2-F1
#
_entry.id   AF-B0TRB2-F1
#
_cell.length_a   1.000
_cell.length_b   1.000
_cell.length_c   1.000
_cell.angle_alpha   90.00
_cell.angle_beta   90.00
_cell.angle_gamma   90.00
#
_symmetry.space_group_name_H-M   'P 1'
#
loop_
_entity.id
_entity.type
_entity.pdbx_description
1 polymer ?
#
loop_
_entity_poly.entity_id
_entity_poly.type
_entity_poly.pdbx_seq_one_letter_code
_entity_poly.pdbx_strand_id
1 'polypeptide(L)' 'MLNYIEPVFRPPSEWKSLILQVTNGCSWNQCSFCEYNP' A
#
# COMPACT_ATOMS: atom_id res chain seq x y z
N MET A 1 13.91 10.11 -9.07
CA MET A 1 13.64 9.02 -8.10
C MET A 1 12.16 9.11 -7.75
N LEU A 2 11.41 8.00 -7.69
CA LEU A 2 10.00 8.04 -7.29
C LEU A 2 9.92 8.21 -5.77
N ASN A 3 9.12 9.18 -5.31
CA ASN A 3 8.89 9.44 -3.89
C ASN A 3 7.54 8.84 -3.52
N TYR A 4 7.51 7.96 -2.54
CA TYR A 4 6.27 7.37 -2.04
C TYR A 4 5.84 8.05 -0.74
N ILE A 5 4.52 8.14 -0.54
CA ILE A 5 3.94 8.51 0.74
C ILE A 5 3.82 7.24 1.59
N GLU A 6 4.44 7.24 2.77
CA GLU A 6 4.40 6.13 3.72
C GLU A 6 3.18 6.22 4.67
N PRO A 7 2.64 5.10 5.17
CA PRO A 7 3.04 3.71 4.90
C PRO A 7 2.55 3.20 3.53
N VAL A 8 3.33 2.30 2.92
CA VAL A 8 2.99 1.69 1.62
C VAL A 8 2.47 0.27 1.82
N PHE A 9 1.22 0.03 1.45
CA PHE A 9 0.57 -1.27 1.56
C PHE A 9 0.76 -2.08 0.27
N ARG A 10 1.33 -3.29 0.38
CA ARG A 10 1.49 -4.21 -0.75
C ARG A 10 1.10 -5.63 -0.39
N PRO A 11 0.36 -6.34 -1.26
CA PRO A 11 0.18 -7.77 -1.12
C PRO A 11 1.52 -8.51 -1.19
N PRO A 12 1.71 -9.61 -0.44
CA PRO A 12 2.92 -10.44 -0.52
C PRO A 12 3.23 -10.93 -1.94
N SER A 13 2.23 -11.15 -2.78
CA SER A 13 2.43 -11.59 -4.17
C SER A 13 3.04 -10.51 -5.07
N GLU A 14 3.01 -9.23 -4.68
CA GLU A 14 3.39 -8.08 -5.50
C GLU A 14 4.54 -7.26 -4.89
N TRP A 15 5.28 -7.82 -3.93
CA TRP A 15 6.36 -7.13 -3.21
C TRP A 15 7.55 -6.69 -4.09
N LYS A 16 7.61 -7.13 -5.35
CA LYS A 16 8.63 -6.71 -6.34
C LYS A 16 8.06 -5.89 -7.49
N SER A 17 6.74 -5.72 -7.56
CA SER A 17 6.09 -4.97 -8.63
C SER A 17 6.37 -3.47 -8.48
N LEU A 18 6.39 -2.76 -9.62
CA LEU A 18 6.40 -1.30 -9.62
C LEU A 18 5.12 -0.78 -8.94
N ILE A 19 5.29 0.17 -8.01
CA ILE A 19 4.16 0.76 -7.28
C ILE A 19 3.77 2.04 -7.99
N LEU A 20 2.51 2.11 -8.44
CA LEU A 20 1.89 3.33 -8.93
C LEU A 20 0.84 3.81 -7.93
N GLN A 21 1.18 4.83 -7.13
CA GLN A 21 0.26 5.38 -6.13
C GLN A 21 -0.85 6.19 -6.81
N VAL A 22 -1.99 5.56 -7.05
CA VAL A 22 -3.21 6.22 -7.58
C VAL A 22 -4.04 6.90 -6.48
N THR A 23 -3.96 6.39 -5.26
CA THR A 23 -4.65 6.88 -4.05
C THR A 23 -3.75 6.71 -2.83
N ASN A 24 -3.92 7.57 -1.82
CA ASN A 24 -3.23 7.46 -0.54
C ASN A 24 -4.15 6.79 0.49
N GLY A 25 -3.65 5.75 1.17
CA GLY A 25 -4.43 4.96 2.14
C GLY A 25 -5.24 3.81 1.51
N CYS A 26 -6.04 3.13 2.34
CA CYS A 26 -6.92 2.03 1.92
C CYS A 26 -8.38 2.35 2.25
N SER A 27 -9.21 2.63 1.23
CA SER A 27 -10.63 2.96 1.42
C SER A 27 -11.47 1.79 1.93
N TRP A 28 -11.04 0.55 1.68
CA TRP A 28 -11.76 -0.66 2.08
C TRP A 28 -11.43 -1.09 3.51
N ASN A 29 -10.20 -0.82 3.99
CA ASN A 29 -9.69 -1.09 5.33
C ASN A 29 -9.93 -2.51 5.89
N GLN A 30 -10.25 -3.48 5.03
CA GLN A 30 -10.43 -4.90 5.38
C GLN A 30 -9.46 -5.82 4.62
N CYS A 31 -8.43 -5.24 3.99
CA CYS A 31 -7.39 -6.00 3.31
C CYS A 31 -6.49 -6.71 4.33
N SER A 32 -6.16 -7.98 4.10
CA SER A 32 -5.32 -8.78 5.02
C SER A 32 -3.87 -8.30 5.16
N PHE A 33 -3.43 -7.41 4.28
CA PHE A 33 -2.08 -6.82 4.27
C PHE A 33 -2.06 -5.35 4.68
N CYS A 34 -3.23 -4.73 4.88
CA CYS A 34 -3.29 -3.40 5.46
C CYS A 34 -3.14 -3.57 6.97
N GLU A 35 -2.03 -3.09 7.53
CA GLU A 35 -1.96 -2.91 8.97
C GLU A 35 -2.98 -1.84 9.37
N TYR A 36 -3.89 -2.21 10.26
CA TYR A 36 -4.77 -1.27 10.92
C TYR A 36 -3.90 -0.37 11.79
N ASN A 37 -3.57 0.82 11.29
CA ASN A 37 -3.00 1.87 12.12
C ASN A 37 -4.16 2.62 12.78
N PRO A 38 -4.23 2.70 14.13
CA PRO A 38 -5.19 3.54 14.83
C PRO A 38 -5.02 5.03 14.48
#